data_AF-A0A447TMD1-F1
#
_entry.id   AF-A0A447TMD1-F1
#
_cell.length_a   1.000
_cell.length_b   1.000
_cell.length_c   1.000
_cell.angle_alpha   90.00
_cell.angle_beta   90.00
_cell.angle_gamma   90.00
#
_symmetry.space_group_name_H-M   'P 1'
#
loop_
_entity.id
_entity.type
_entity.pdbx_description
1 polymer ?
#
loop_
_entity_poly.entity_id
_entity_poly.type
_entity_poly.pdbx_seq_one_letter_code
_entity_poly.pdbx_strand_id
1 'polypeptide(L)'
;MVSRELTKAGIKHNVLNAKFHANEAGIVAQAGYPAAVTIATNMAGRGTDIMLGGSWQAEVAALEAPTEEQIAQIKADWQVRHDAVLGCRRSAYHWHRAP
;
A
#
# COMPACT_ATOMS: atom_id res chain seq x y z
N MET A 1 -17.33 -14.37 5.33
CA MET A 1 -16.00 -13.82 5.70
C MET A 1 -15.47 -13.03 4.52
N VAL A 2 -15.12 -11.76 4.70
CA VAL A 2 -14.75 -10.81 3.62
C VAL A 2 -13.65 -11.37 2.70
N SER A 3 -12.59 -11.94 3.26
CA SER A 3 -11.49 -12.56 2.49
C SER A 3 -11.98 -13.62 1.50
N ARG A 4 -12.92 -14.50 1.89
CA ARG A 4 -13.46 -15.52 0.99
C ARG A 4 -14.23 -14.94 -0.18
N GLU A 5 -14.96 -13.85 0.03
CA GLU A 5 -15.70 -13.18 -1.05
C GLU A 5 -14.75 -12.45 -2.01
N LEU A 6 -13.67 -11.85 -1.50
CA LEU A 6 -12.62 -11.26 -2.34
C LEU A 6 -11.91 -12.33 -3.19
N THR A 7 -11.64 -13.52 -2.62
CA THR A 7 -11.08 -14.64 -3.39
C THR A 7 -12.02 -15.05 -4.52
N LYS A 8 -13.33 -15.18 -4.26
CA LYS A 8 -14.33 -15.52 -5.30
C LYS A 8 -14.41 -14.45 -6.39
N ALA A 9 -14.25 -13.19 -6.03
CA ALA A 9 -14.22 -12.06 -6.96
C ALA A 9 -12.89 -11.92 -7.73
N GLY A 10 -11.90 -12.78 -7.47
CA GLY A 10 -10.58 -12.71 -8.10
C GLY A 10 -9.70 -11.57 -7.62
N ILE A 11 -10.03 -10.95 -6.47
CA ILE A 11 -9.31 -9.80 -5.93
C ILE A 11 -8.17 -10.32 -5.03
N LYS A 12 -6.92 -10.04 -5.45
CA LYS A 12 -5.73 -10.31 -4.63
C LYS A 12 -5.77 -9.44 -3.38
N HIS A 13 -5.61 -10.07 -2.22
CA HIS A 13 -5.66 -9.37 -0.94
C HIS A 13 -4.78 -10.04 0.10
N ASN A 14 -4.35 -9.26 1.10
CA ASN A 14 -3.61 -9.73 2.26
C ASN A 14 -4.49 -9.66 3.52
N VAL A 15 -4.25 -10.55 4.49
CA VAL A 15 -4.97 -10.57 5.77
C VAL A 15 -3.98 -10.46 6.92
N LEU A 16 -4.17 -9.43 7.76
CA LEU A 16 -3.43 -9.19 8.99
C LEU A 16 -4.25 -9.69 10.18
N ASN A 17 -3.66 -10.50 11.05
CA ASN A 17 -4.36 -11.20 12.12
C ASN A 17 -3.73 -10.99 13.52
N ALA A 18 -2.78 -10.08 13.65
CA ALA A 18 -2.04 -9.71 14.85
C ALA A 18 -1.23 -10.85 15.49
N LYS A 19 -0.94 -11.93 14.75
CA LYS A 19 -0.11 -13.04 15.25
C LYS A 19 1.39 -12.85 14.99
N PHE A 20 1.76 -12.06 13.99
CA PHE A 20 3.15 -11.95 13.51
C PHE A 20 3.55 -10.50 13.21
N HIS A 21 3.71 -9.67 14.24
CA HIS A 21 3.94 -8.23 14.08
C HIS A 21 5.10 -7.86 13.13
N ALA A 22 6.21 -8.60 13.15
CA ALA A 22 7.35 -8.33 12.26
C ALA A 22 7.04 -8.60 10.77
N ASN A 23 6.30 -9.66 10.47
CA ASN A 23 5.89 -9.99 9.09
C ASN A 23 4.76 -9.06 8.62
N GLU A 24 3.90 -8.64 9.55
CA GLU A 24 2.80 -7.70 9.26
C GLU A 24 3.33 -6.32 8.85
N ALA A 25 4.47 -5.87 9.40
CA ALA A 25 5.06 -4.59 9.03
C ALA A 25 5.39 -4.50 7.52
N GLY A 26 5.91 -5.58 6.93
CA GLY A 26 6.17 -5.64 5.49
C GLY A 26 4.90 -5.57 4.64
N ILE A 27 3.83 -6.25 5.09
CA ILE A 27 2.52 -6.22 4.41
C ILE A 27 1.90 -4.82 4.51
N VAL A 28 2.02 -4.15 5.67
CA VAL A 28 1.51 -2.79 5.87
C VAL A 28 2.29 -1.77 5.04
N ALA A 29 3.62 -1.91 4.94
CA ALA A 29 4.44 -1.05 4.09
C ALA A 29 4.05 -1.12 2.61
N GLN A 30 3.53 -2.26 2.16
CA GLN A 30 3.03 -2.46 0.80
C GLN A 30 1.54 -2.12 0.63
N ALA A 31 0.80 -1.90 1.73
CA ALA A 31 -0.65 -1.67 1.67
C ALA A 31 -1.04 -0.37 0.96
N GLY A 32 -0.11 0.58 0.81
CA GLY A 32 -0.32 1.83 0.09
C GLY A 32 -0.07 1.76 -1.42
N TYR A 33 0.36 0.61 -1.95
CA TYR A 33 0.54 0.43 -3.40
C TYR A 33 -0.80 0.58 -4.15
N PRO A 34 -0.79 1.10 -5.40
CA PRO A 34 -1.99 1.14 -6.23
C PRO A 34 -2.67 -0.23 -6.34
N ALA A 35 -3.99 -0.27 -6.17
CA ALA A 35 -4.84 -1.48 -6.19
C ALA A 35 -4.55 -2.53 -5.10
N ALA A 36 -3.71 -2.23 -4.10
CA ALA A 36 -3.50 -3.13 -2.97
C ALA A 36 -4.74 -3.18 -2.07
N VAL A 37 -5.11 -4.41 -1.66
CA VAL A 37 -6.21 -4.64 -0.70
C VAL A 37 -5.67 -5.40 0.49
N THR A 38 -5.68 -4.77 1.67
CA THR A 38 -5.24 -5.38 2.92
C THR A 38 -6.39 -5.34 3.94
N ILE A 39 -6.76 -6.51 4.46
CA ILE A 39 -7.77 -6.66 5.50
C ILE A 39 -7.06 -6.81 6.84
N ALA A 40 -7.40 -5.98 7.82
CA ALA A 40 -6.89 -6.07 9.18
C ALA A 40 -8.00 -6.38 10.17
N THR A 41 -7.69 -7.15 11.22
CA THR A 41 -8.50 -7.18 12.45
C THR A 41 -8.21 -5.91 13.27
N ASN A 42 -9.10 -5.55 14.21
CA ASN A 42 -9.07 -4.27 14.97
C ASN A 42 -7.71 -3.83 15.55
N MET A 43 -6.74 -4.73 15.73
CA MET A 43 -5.42 -4.42 16.30
C MET A 43 -4.23 -4.68 15.36
N ALA A 44 -4.44 -5.23 14.16
CA ALA A 44 -3.33 -5.58 13.28
C ALA A 44 -2.86 -4.36 12.48
N GLY A 45 -1.54 -4.09 12.47
CA GLY A 45 -0.93 -2.95 11.76
C GLY A 45 -0.98 -1.60 12.48
N ARG A 46 -1.44 -1.53 13.74
CA ARG A 46 -1.40 -0.29 14.53
C ARG A 46 0.05 0.10 14.83
N GLY A 47 0.44 1.32 14.47
CA GLY A 47 1.80 1.83 14.69
C GLY A 47 2.77 1.61 13.52
N THR A 48 2.28 1.12 12.38
CA THR A 48 3.05 1.06 11.12
C THR A 48 2.40 1.98 10.09
N ASP A 49 3.16 2.94 9.58
CA ASP A 49 2.66 3.93 8.62
C ASP A 49 2.42 3.31 7.25
N ILE A 50 1.28 3.66 6.64
CA ILE A 50 0.96 3.30 5.25
C ILE A 50 1.29 4.48 4.36
N MET A 51 2.39 4.38 3.61
CA MET A 51 2.76 5.38 2.62
C MET A 51 1.98 5.15 1.33
N LEU A 52 1.17 6.13 0.93
CA LEU A 52 0.43 6.08 -0.34
C LEU A 52 1.42 6.04 -1.52
N GLY A 53 1.17 5.14 -2.48
CA GLY A 53 2.11 4.83 -3.56
C GLY A 53 3.11 3.71 -3.22
N GLY A 54 3.12 3.22 -1.98
CA GLY A 54 4.12 2.27 -1.47
C GLY A 54 5.25 2.97 -0.71
N SER A 55 6.10 2.21 -0.01
CA SER A 55 7.28 2.77 0.68
C SER A 55 8.51 2.75 -0.21
N TRP A 56 8.89 3.92 -0.74
CA TRP A 56 10.13 4.06 -1.51
C TRP A 56 11.37 3.81 -0.63
N GLN A 57 11.30 4.07 0.69
CA GLN A 57 12.40 3.75 1.60
C GLN A 57 12.63 2.25 1.70
N ALA A 58 11.56 1.44 1.72
CA ALA A 58 11.68 -0.01 1.73
C ALA A 58 12.26 -0.54 0.41
N GLU A 59 11.93 0.09 -0.72
CA GLU A 59 12.50 -0.25 -2.04
C GLU A 59 14.01 0.07 -2.10
N VAL A 60 14.44 1.22 -1.55
CA VAL A 60 15.86 1.59 -1.46
C VAL A 60 16.62 0.69 -0.49
N ALA A 61 16.02 0.36 0.67
CA ALA A 61 16.66 -0.50 1.68
C ALA A 61 16.85 -1.95 1.23
N ALA A 62 16.15 -2.39 0.18
CA ALA A 62 16.36 -3.69 -0.45
C ALA A 62 17.59 -3.74 -1.36
N LEU A 63 18.20 -2.58 -1.68
CA LEU A 63 19.42 -2.49 -2.47
C LEU A 63 20.66 -2.46 -1.56
N GLU A 64 21.70 -3.23 -1.90
CA GLU A 64 22.91 -3.36 -1.08
C GLU A 64 23.78 -2.10 -1.06
N ALA A 65 23.84 -1.36 -2.17
CA ALA A 65 24.59 -0.10 -2.31
C ALA A 65 23.96 0.79 -3.39
N PRO A 66 22.81 1.43 -3.11
CA PRO A 66 22.10 2.24 -4.10
C PRO A 66 22.88 3.51 -4.44
N THR A 67 23.01 3.84 -5.73
CA THR A 67 23.57 5.13 -6.16
C THR A 67 22.55 6.26 -6.01
N GLU A 68 23.00 7.51 -5.97
CA GLU A 68 22.11 8.67 -5.89
C GLU A 68 21.11 8.71 -7.06
N GLU A 69 21.54 8.30 -8.26
CA GLU A 69 20.68 8.21 -9.43
C GLU A 69 19.58 7.15 -9.26
N GLN A 70 19.91 5.98 -8.72
CA GLN A 70 18.93 4.92 -8.47
C GLN A 70 17.89 5.36 -7.44
N ILE A 71 18.31 6.03 -6.37
CA ILE A 71 17.41 6.58 -5.35
C ILE A 71 16.50 7.64 -5.99
N ALA A 72 17.05 8.52 -6.83
CA ALA A 72 16.27 9.53 -7.53
C ALA A 72 15.20 8.93 -8.45
N GLN A 73 15.54 7.86 -9.18
CA GLN A 73 14.59 7.14 -10.04
C GLN A 73 13.47 6.49 -9.22
N ILE A 74 13.81 5.74 -8.16
CA ILE A 74 12.82 5.11 -7.28
C ILE A 74 11.87 6.17 -6.70
N LYS A 75 12.40 7.32 -6.30
CA LYS A 75 11.61 8.43 -5.76
C LYS A 75 10.72 9.07 -6.82
N ALA A 76 11.18 9.21 -8.06
CA ALA A 76 10.39 9.71 -9.17
C ALA A 76 9.23 8.76 -9.52
N ASP A 77 9.50 7.45 -9.61
CA ASP A 77 8.48 6.42 -9.84
C ASP A 77 7.45 6.36 -8.71
N TRP A 78 7.92 6.52 -7.47
CA TRP A 78 7.05 6.63 -6.31
C TRP A 78 6.14 7.85 -6.40
N GLN A 79 6.64 9.01 -6.82
CA GLN A 79 5.83 10.23 -6.94
C GLN A 79 4.67 10.04 -7.91
N VAL A 80 4.91 9.41 -9.06
CA VAL A 80 3.87 9.08 -10.04
C VAL A 80 2.80 8.16 -9.44
N ARG A 81 3.21 7.11 -8.74
CA ARG A 81 2.29 6.19 -8.05
C ARG A 81 1.50 6.90 -6.95
N HIS A 82 2.16 7.74 -6.17
CA HIS A 82 1.57 8.51 -5.07
C HIS A 82 0.49 9.46 -5.60
N ASP A 83 0.80 10.22 -6.63
CA ASP A 83 -0.13 11.17 -7.25
C ASP A 83 -1.30 10.45 -7.90
N ALA A 84 -1.10 9.27 -8.49
CA ALA A 84 -2.19 8.44 -9.01
C ALA A 84 -3.14 7.98 -7.90
N VAL A 85 -2.62 7.58 -6.74
CA VAL A 85 -3.43 7.18 -5.57
C VAL A 85 -4.21 8.38 -5.03
N LEU A 86 -3.59 9.55 -4.91
CA LEU A 86 -4.26 10.79 -4.49
C LEU A 86 -5.31 11.27 -5.51
N GLY A 87 -5.02 11.14 -6.81
CA GLY A 87 -5.92 11.51 -7.90
C GLY A 87 -7.18 10.63 -7.92
N CYS A 88 -7.01 9.31 -7.74
CA CYS A 88 -8.13 8.37 -7.64
C CYS A 88 -9.07 8.72 -6.47
N ARG A 89 -8.50 9.11 -5.32
CA ARG A 89 -9.28 9.57 -4.16
C ARG A 89 -10.17 10.78 -4.52
N ARG A 90 -9.67 11.75 -5.28
CA ARG A 90 -10.45 12.93 -5.70
C ARG A 90 -11.60 12.55 -6.63
N SER A 91 -11.39 11.61 -7.56
CA SER A 91 -12.45 11.13 -8.45
C SER A 91 -13.55 10.40 -7.68
N ALA A 92 -13.20 9.57 -6.68
CA ALA A 92 -14.18 8.85 -5.87
C ALA A 92 -15.09 9.78 -5.04
N TYR A 93 -14.57 10.89 -4.52
CA TYR A 93 -15.41 11.90 -3.84
C TYR A 93 -16.31 12.68 -4.79
N HIS A 94 -15.90 12.85 -6.05
CA HIS A 94 -16.74 13.54 -7.05
C HIS A 94 -17.99 12.70 -7.39
N TRP A 95 -17.87 11.37 -7.45
CA TRP A 95 -19.00 10.47 -7.70
C TRP A 95 -20.08 10.51 -6.61
N HIS A 96 -19.73 10.79 -5.35
CA HIS A 96 -20.71 10.90 -4.26
C HIS A 96 -21.41 12.28 -4.16
N ARG A 97 -21.04 13.24 -5.02
CA ARG A 97 -21.62 14.60 -5.03
C ARG A 97 -22.27 15.00 -6.35
N ALA A 98 -22.43 14.07 -7.30
CA ALA A 98 -23.28 14.30 -8.46
C ALA A 98 -24.77 14.29 -8.01
N PRO A 99 -25.56 15.32 -8.38
CA PRO A 99 -26.96 15.44 -7.97
C PRO A 99 -27.87 14.35 -8.55
#